data_AF-A0A1A8I2V8-F1
#
_entry.id   AF-A0A1A8I2V8-F1
#
_cell.length_a   1.000
_cell.length_b   1.000
_cell.length_c   1.000
_cell.angle_alpha   90.00
_cell.angle_beta   90.00
_cell.angle_gamma   90.00
#
_symmetry.space_group_name_H-M   'P 1'
#
loop_
_entity.id
_entity.type
_entity.pdbx_description
1 polymer ?
#
loop_
_entity_poly.entity_id
_entity_poly.type
_entity_poly.pdbx_seq_one_letter_code
_entity_poly.pdbx_strand_id
1 'polypeptide(L)'
;MCQVPFVCVQLHFLVGLWLRFDPETVSLLNDNKAPDTFFLGVYILIGAGSLIMLVGFFGCCGAVRESQCLLGSFFACLLIIFGSEVAAGVFGFLNKDKIIEDVQNFYKKTYDENNNSTMILSYQKVLNCCGTKASRCFESGSNTTDCESRIEEFFNNKLYIIGYVGIGIAGVMIIGMIFSMVLCCAVRNSREVI
;
A
#
# COMPACT_ATOMS: atom_id res chain seq x y z
N MET A 1 -2.77 30.02 1.16
CA MET A 1 -2.69 29.04 0.05
C MET A 1 -2.40 27.60 0.49
N CYS A 2 -1.91 27.34 1.72
CA CYS A 2 -1.53 25.99 2.16
C CYS A 2 -2.59 25.23 2.99
N GLN A 3 -3.79 25.79 3.16
CA GLN A 3 -4.90 25.12 3.85
C GLN A 3 -5.46 23.93 3.04
N VAL A 4 -5.40 23.98 1.70
CA VAL A 4 -5.97 22.92 0.84
C VAL A 4 -5.20 21.59 0.93
N PRO A 5 -3.85 21.54 0.83
CA PRO A 5 -3.12 20.27 0.94
C PRO A 5 -3.15 19.67 2.35
N PHE A 6 -3.21 20.50 3.40
CA PHE A 6 -3.33 20.02 4.78
C PHE A 6 -4.67 19.30 5.01
N VAL A 7 -5.77 19.89 4.53
CA VAL A 7 -7.12 19.33 4.64
C VAL A 7 -7.28 18.02 3.85
N CYS A 8 -6.62 17.87 2.68
CA CYS A 8 -6.62 16.62 1.92
C CYS A 8 -5.87 15.48 2.64
N VAL A 9 -4.76 15.77 3.33
CA VAL A 9 -4.01 14.77 4.12
C VAL A 9 -4.76 14.42 5.41
N GLN A 10 -5.41 15.39 6.06
CA GLN A 10 -6.31 15.12 7.18
C GLN A 10 -7.50 14.24 6.76
N LEU A 11 -8.07 14.41 5.57
CA LEU A 11 -9.16 13.56 5.06
C LEU A 11 -8.72 12.11 4.88
N HIS A 12 -7.54 11.85 4.33
CA HIS A 12 -7.03 10.48 4.16
C HIS A 12 -6.71 9.82 5.52
N PHE A 13 -6.15 10.58 6.46
CA PHE A 13 -5.90 10.11 7.83
C PHE A 13 -7.20 9.89 8.62
N LEU A 14 -8.20 10.77 8.47
CA LEU A 14 -9.51 10.62 9.09
C LEU A 14 -10.28 9.44 8.51
N VAL A 15 -10.23 9.19 7.20
CA VAL A 15 -10.81 7.99 6.58
C VAL A 15 -10.09 6.72 7.04
N GLY A 16 -8.75 6.74 7.13
CA GLY A 16 -7.97 5.61 7.66
C GLY A 16 -8.21 5.35 9.14
N LEU A 17 -8.35 6.40 9.95
CA LEU A 17 -8.66 6.31 11.38
C LEU A 17 -10.11 5.86 11.60
N TRP A 18 -11.05 6.32 10.77
CA TRP A 18 -12.46 5.90 10.79
C TRP A 18 -12.60 4.42 10.39
N LEU A 19 -11.91 3.95 9.35
CA LEU A 19 -11.81 2.51 9.01
C LEU A 19 -11.17 1.66 10.13
N ARG A 20 -10.26 2.23 10.93
CA ARG A 20 -9.59 1.54 12.04
C ARG A 20 -10.40 1.51 13.33
N PHE A 21 -11.16 2.58 13.60
CA PHE A 21 -11.93 2.78 14.83
C PHE A 21 -13.42 2.49 14.68
N ASP A 22 -13.88 2.08 13.49
CA ASP A 22 -15.24 1.58 13.35
C ASP A 22 -15.43 0.37 14.28
N PRO A 23 -16.39 0.42 15.22
CA PRO A 23 -16.54 -0.56 16.29
C PRO A 23 -16.82 -1.98 15.75
N GLU A 24 -17.35 -2.11 14.53
CA GLU A 24 -17.51 -3.38 13.81
C GLU A 24 -16.14 -4.02 13.47
N THR A 25 -15.13 -3.21 13.12
CA THR A 25 -13.79 -3.69 12.73
C THR A 25 -12.94 -4.08 13.95
N VAL A 26 -13.06 -3.32 15.04
CA VAL A 26 -12.31 -3.57 16.29
C VAL A 26 -12.91 -4.74 17.08
N SER A 27 -14.23 -4.89 17.09
CA SER A 27 -14.89 -6.07 17.70
C SER A 27 -14.59 -7.36 16.92
N LEU A 28 -14.53 -7.31 15.58
CA LEU A 28 -14.05 -8.42 14.76
C LEU A 28 -12.54 -8.73 14.96
N LEU A 29 -11.73 -7.74 15.32
CA LEU A 29 -10.29 -7.92 15.61
C LEU A 29 -10.01 -8.52 17.00
N ASN A 30 -10.94 -8.37 17.96
CA ASN A 30 -10.73 -8.76 19.36
C ASN A 30 -11.44 -10.08 19.75
N ASP A 31 -12.49 -10.48 19.04
CA ASP A 31 -13.39 -11.51 19.58
C ASP A 31 -12.99 -12.95 19.27
N ASN A 32 -12.21 -13.26 18.22
CA ASN A 32 -11.95 -14.66 17.89
C ASN A 32 -10.50 -14.87 17.46
N LYS A 33 -9.73 -15.47 18.38
CA LYS A 33 -8.44 -16.17 18.19
C LYS A 33 -7.91 -16.10 16.75
N ALA A 34 -7.40 -14.93 16.37
CA ALA A 34 -7.06 -14.62 14.99
C ALA A 34 -5.63 -15.04 14.67
N PRO A 35 -5.31 -15.34 13.39
CA PRO A 35 -3.99 -15.78 13.02
C PRO A 35 -3.03 -14.62 13.13
N ASP A 36 -1.81 -14.87 13.59
CA ASP A 36 -0.71 -13.88 13.59
C ASP A 36 -0.49 -13.19 12.22
N THR A 37 -0.94 -13.82 11.12
CA THR A 37 -0.79 -13.32 9.76
C THR A 37 -1.84 -12.29 9.35
N PHE A 38 -3.06 -12.33 9.88
CA PHE A 38 -4.03 -11.26 9.61
C PHE A 38 -3.54 -9.92 10.18
N PHE A 39 -2.95 -9.98 11.37
CA PHE A 39 -2.26 -8.85 11.97
C PHE A 39 -1.17 -8.31 11.07
N LEU A 40 -0.35 -9.17 10.44
CA LEU A 40 0.74 -8.75 9.55
C LEU A 40 0.23 -7.90 8.36
N GLY A 41 -0.82 -8.32 7.67
CA GLY A 41 -1.40 -7.55 6.56
C GLY A 41 -1.95 -6.19 7.00
N VAL A 42 -2.60 -6.15 8.16
CA VAL A 42 -3.13 -4.91 8.74
C VAL A 42 -2.02 -3.96 9.22
N TYR A 43 -0.94 -4.50 9.80
CA TYR A 43 0.24 -3.71 10.19
C TYR A 43 0.92 -3.08 8.96
N ILE A 44 1.02 -3.80 7.84
CA ILE A 44 1.57 -3.25 6.59
C ILE A 44 0.71 -2.08 6.09
N LEU A 45 -0.62 -2.21 6.12
CA LEU A 45 -1.54 -1.16 5.69
C LEU A 45 -1.41 0.12 6.55
N ILE A 46 -1.31 -0.04 7.87
CA ILE A 46 -1.12 1.08 8.81
C ILE A 46 0.25 1.73 8.61
N GLY A 47 1.30 0.92 8.46
CA GLY A 47 2.66 1.38 8.19
C GLY A 47 2.72 2.22 6.91
N ALA A 48 2.19 1.70 5.81
CA ALA A 48 2.12 2.40 4.53
C ALA A 48 1.33 3.72 4.62
N GLY A 49 0.16 3.71 5.26
CA GLY A 49 -0.66 4.91 5.44
C GLY A 49 0.03 6.00 6.26
N SER A 50 0.70 5.63 7.35
CA SER A 50 1.45 6.58 8.18
C SER A 50 2.66 7.18 7.46
N LEU A 51 3.38 6.38 6.65
CA LEU A 51 4.50 6.85 5.84
C LEU A 51 4.05 7.90 4.81
N ILE A 52 2.95 7.62 4.09
CA ILE A 52 2.39 8.55 3.10
C ILE A 52 1.99 9.87 3.78
N MET A 53 1.41 9.81 4.98
CA MET A 53 1.07 11.01 5.75
C MET A 53 2.31 11.84 6.13
N LEU A 54 3.37 11.20 6.63
CA LEU A 54 4.61 11.89 7.01
C LEU A 54 5.28 12.56 5.81
N VAL A 55 5.37 11.85 4.68
CA VAL A 55 5.95 12.38 3.44
C VAL A 55 5.12 13.56 2.91
N GLY A 56 3.78 13.45 2.95
CA GLY A 56 2.89 14.55 2.59
C GLY A 56 3.02 15.78 3.49
N PHE A 57 3.16 15.57 4.80
CA PHE A 57 3.38 16.65 5.76
C PHE A 57 4.70 17.39 5.50
N PHE A 58 5.81 16.66 5.31
CA PHE A 58 7.10 17.27 5.01
C PHE A 58 7.12 17.98 3.65
N GLY A 59 6.49 17.42 2.62
CA GLY A 59 6.38 18.06 1.32
C GLY A 59 5.59 19.38 1.39
N CYS A 60 4.42 19.37 2.04
CA CYS A 60 3.60 20.56 2.20
C CYS A 60 4.31 21.62 3.06
N CYS A 61 4.71 21.28 4.28
CA CYS A 61 5.38 22.22 5.19
C CYS A 61 6.73 22.71 4.64
N GLY A 62 7.44 21.88 3.88
CA GLY A 62 8.70 22.25 3.20
C GLY A 62 8.48 23.36 2.17
N ALA A 63 7.41 23.27 1.39
CA ALA A 63 7.03 24.30 0.43
C ALA A 63 6.55 25.60 1.11
N VAL A 64 5.78 25.51 2.21
CA VAL A 64 5.26 26.72 2.89
C VAL A 64 6.35 27.49 3.65
N ARG A 65 7.21 26.75 4.35
CA ARG A 65 8.11 27.33 5.36
C ARG A 65 9.46 27.75 4.77
N GLU A 66 9.66 27.56 3.46
CA GLU A 66 10.90 27.83 2.72
C GLU A 66 12.16 27.38 3.47
N SER A 67 12.05 26.26 4.19
CA SER A 67 13.10 25.77 5.07
C SER A 67 13.93 24.70 4.35
N GLN A 68 15.21 24.99 4.16
CA GLN A 68 16.16 24.11 3.47
C GLN A 68 16.27 22.72 4.14
N CYS A 69 16.28 22.66 5.48
CA CYS A 69 16.33 21.38 6.19
C CYS A 69 15.08 20.53 5.96
N LEU A 70 13.90 21.15 5.91
CA LEU A 70 12.64 20.41 5.78
C LEU A 70 12.45 19.87 4.36
N LEU A 71 12.88 20.65 3.35
CA LEU A 71 12.89 20.22 1.95
C LEU A 71 13.97 19.15 1.68
N GLY A 72 15.11 19.24 2.37
CA GLY A 72 16.14 18.20 2.38
C GLY A 72 15.66 16.87 2.94
N SER A 73 14.94 16.89 4.08
CA SER A 73 14.33 15.67 4.65
C SER A 73 13.31 15.05 3.70
N PHE A 74 12.48 15.84 3.03
CA PHE A 74 11.53 15.34 2.03
C PHE A 74 12.24 14.64 0.86
N PHE A 75 13.29 15.24 0.31
CA PHE A 75 14.10 14.63 -0.74
C PHE A 75 14.77 13.32 -0.28
N ALA A 76 15.32 13.28 0.93
CA ALA A 76 15.91 12.07 1.49
C ALA A 76 14.88 10.94 1.67
N CYS A 77 13.67 11.26 2.16
CA CYS A 77 12.58 10.28 2.27
C CYS A 77 12.18 9.73 0.89
N LEU A 78 12.04 10.59 -0.13
CA LEU A 78 11.71 10.14 -1.49
C LEU A 78 12.79 9.22 -2.08
N LEU A 79 14.08 9.52 -1.84
CA LEU A 79 15.17 8.64 -2.28
C LEU A 79 15.13 7.26 -1.61
N ILE A 80 14.85 7.21 -0.30
CA ILE A 80 14.73 5.93 0.42
C ILE A 80 13.55 5.12 -0.11
N ILE A 81 12.41 5.76 -0.33
CA ILE A 81 11.21 5.09 -0.87
C ILE A 81 11.49 4.58 -2.28
N PHE A 82 12.05 5.41 -3.17
CA PHE A 82 12.39 5.00 -4.53
C PHE A 82 13.39 3.83 -4.54
N GLY A 83 14.43 3.88 -3.71
CA GLY A 83 15.39 2.78 -3.56
C GLY A 83 14.73 1.49 -3.07
N SER A 84 13.81 1.60 -2.11
CA SER A 84 13.04 0.45 -1.61
C SER A 84 12.10 -0.14 -2.65
N GLU A 85 11.49 0.70 -3.49
CA GLU A 85 10.58 0.26 -4.55
C GLU A 85 11.33 -0.47 -5.66
N VAL A 86 12.49 0.05 -6.08
CA VAL A 86 13.37 -0.64 -7.03
C VAL A 86 13.86 -1.96 -6.43
N ALA A 87 14.30 -1.98 -5.17
CA ALA A 87 14.75 -3.20 -4.51
C ALA A 87 13.63 -4.26 -4.41
N ALA A 88 12.42 -3.85 -3.99
CA ALA A 88 11.25 -4.73 -3.90
C ALA A 88 10.81 -5.22 -5.28
N GLY A 89 10.82 -4.36 -6.30
CA GLY A 89 10.50 -4.72 -7.68
C GLY A 89 11.47 -5.76 -8.25
N VAL A 90 12.78 -5.57 -8.07
CA VAL A 90 13.80 -6.54 -8.49
C VAL A 90 13.65 -7.86 -7.71
N PHE A 91 13.47 -7.78 -6.39
CA PHE A 91 13.29 -8.97 -5.56
C PHE A 91 12.05 -9.78 -5.96
N GLY A 92 10.91 -9.10 -6.18
CA GLY A 92 9.67 -9.72 -6.62
C GLY A 92 9.74 -10.31 -8.01
N PHE A 93 10.52 -9.70 -8.92
CA PHE A 93 10.74 -10.24 -10.26
C PHE A 93 11.60 -11.52 -10.24
N LEU A 94 12.68 -11.52 -9.45
CA LEU A 94 13.59 -12.67 -9.36
C LEU A 94 12.98 -13.86 -8.60
N ASN A 95 12.14 -13.61 -7.59
CA ASN A 95 11.57 -14.63 -6.72
C ASN A 95 10.04 -14.73 -6.84
N LYS A 96 9.51 -14.53 -8.06
CA LYS A 96 8.06 -14.51 -8.31
C LYS A 96 7.34 -15.75 -7.76
N ASP A 97 7.93 -16.94 -7.90
CA ASP A 97 7.32 -18.21 -7.49
C ASP A 97 7.18 -18.27 -5.96
N LYS A 98 8.19 -17.76 -5.25
CA LYS A 98 8.17 -17.64 -3.78
C LYS A 98 7.12 -16.63 -3.30
N ILE A 99 6.99 -15.49 -3.99
CA ILE A 99 5.96 -14.49 -3.68
C ILE A 99 4.55 -15.05 -3.89
N ILE A 100 4.34 -15.81 -4.97
CA ILE A 100 3.06 -16.49 -5.23
C ILE A 100 2.73 -17.47 -4.10
N GLU A 101 3.69 -18.30 -3.70
CA GLU A 101 3.52 -19.28 -2.61
C GLU A 101 3.22 -18.59 -1.26
N ASP A 102 3.94 -17.53 -0.92
CA ASP A 102 3.72 -16.76 0.31
C ASP A 102 2.31 -16.14 0.34
N VAL A 103 1.84 -15.60 -0.80
CA VAL A 103 0.49 -15.02 -0.92
C VAL A 103 -0.59 -16.12 -0.86
N GLN A 104 -0.37 -17.27 -1.49
CA GLN A 104 -1.27 -18.42 -1.42
C GLN A 104 -1.38 -18.96 0.01
N ASN A 105 -0.25 -19.12 0.71
CA ASN A 105 -0.20 -19.55 2.10
C ASN A 105 -0.87 -18.55 3.03
N PHE A 106 -0.68 -17.25 2.77
CA PHE A 106 -1.37 -16.18 3.50
C PHE A 106 -2.89 -16.30 3.35
N TYR A 107 -3.37 -16.41 2.11
CA TYR A 107 -4.79 -16.56 1.83
C TYR A 107 -5.38 -17.82 2.49
N LYS A 108 -4.68 -18.97 2.37
CA LYS A 108 -5.14 -20.23 2.96
C LYS A 108 -5.25 -20.15 4.49
N LYS A 109 -4.25 -19.57 5.16
CA LYS A 109 -4.27 -19.39 6.61
C LYS A 109 -5.41 -18.47 7.05
N THR A 110 -5.67 -17.39 6.31
CA THR A 110 -6.80 -16.51 6.58
C THR A 110 -8.15 -17.20 6.35
N TYR A 111 -8.26 -18.02 5.30
CA TYR A 111 -9.49 -18.77 4.99
C TYR A 111 -9.84 -19.82 6.03
N ASP A 112 -8.86 -20.60 6.50
CA ASP A 112 -9.08 -21.67 7.48
C ASP A 112 -9.57 -21.11 8.83
N GLU A 113 -9.02 -19.96 9.23
CA GLU A 113 -9.36 -19.35 10.52
C GLU A 113 -10.62 -18.48 10.48
N ASN A 114 -10.96 -17.88 9.33
CA ASN A 114 -12.05 -16.88 9.23
C ASN A 114 -12.82 -16.96 7.90
N ASN A 115 -13.39 -18.13 7.58
CA ASN A 115 -14.07 -18.42 6.30
C ASN A 115 -15.26 -17.49 5.94
N ASN A 116 -15.81 -16.71 6.89
CA ASN A 116 -16.96 -15.81 6.69
C ASN A 116 -16.65 -14.32 6.89
N SER A 117 -15.38 -13.92 6.93
CA SER A 117 -15.04 -12.49 7.07
C SER A 117 -15.30 -11.69 5.79
N THR A 118 -15.76 -10.46 5.95
CA THR A 118 -15.98 -9.45 4.89
C THR A 118 -14.74 -9.21 4.01
N MET A 119 -13.55 -9.39 4.59
CA MET A 119 -12.26 -9.35 3.88
C MET A 119 -12.13 -10.48 2.85
N ILE A 120 -12.39 -11.75 3.23
CA ILE A 120 -12.28 -12.89 2.31
C ILE A 120 -13.29 -12.79 1.19
N LEU A 121 -14.51 -12.35 1.50
CA LEU A 121 -15.55 -12.11 0.50
C LEU A 121 -15.13 -11.04 -0.52
N SER A 122 -14.42 -10.01 -0.06
CA SER A 122 -13.87 -8.96 -0.94
C SER A 122 -12.74 -9.51 -1.82
N TYR A 123 -11.83 -10.31 -1.28
CA TYR A 123 -10.79 -10.99 -2.06
C TYR A 123 -11.39 -11.90 -3.13
N GLN A 124 -12.36 -12.72 -2.77
CA GLN A 124 -13.07 -13.61 -3.70
C GLN A 124 -13.75 -12.84 -4.83
N LYS A 125 -14.38 -11.69 -4.51
CA LYS A 125 -15.01 -10.82 -5.50
C LYS A 125 -14.00 -10.12 -6.43
N VAL A 126 -12.87 -9.67 -5.89
CA VAL A 126 -11.81 -8.98 -6.66
C VAL A 126 -11.06 -9.94 -7.58
N LEU A 127 -10.68 -11.13 -7.08
CA LEU A 127 -9.99 -12.14 -7.87
C LEU A 127 -10.94 -13.03 -8.68
N ASN A 128 -12.26 -12.88 -8.46
CA ASN A 128 -13.32 -13.66 -9.09
C ASN A 128 -13.07 -15.17 -8.95
N CYS A 129 -12.82 -15.58 -7.71
CA CYS A 129 -12.42 -16.92 -7.29
C CYS A 129 -13.21 -17.32 -6.04
N CYS A 130 -13.21 -18.60 -5.67
CA CYS A 130 -13.89 -19.04 -4.45
C CYS A 130 -13.14 -20.13 -3.70
N GLY A 131 -13.09 -20.00 -2.37
CA GLY A 131 -12.55 -21.02 -1.49
C GLY A 131 -11.04 -21.22 -1.63
N THR A 132 -10.56 -22.35 -1.09
CA THR A 132 -9.18 -22.84 -1.25
C THR A 132 -9.17 -24.10 -2.12
N LYS A 133 -8.00 -24.63 -2.47
CA LYS A 133 -7.91 -25.93 -3.17
C LYS A 133 -8.57 -27.08 -2.38
N ALA A 134 -8.58 -27.00 -1.04
CA ALA A 134 -9.12 -28.02 -0.16
C ALA A 134 -10.63 -27.87 0.14
N SER A 135 -11.13 -26.63 0.14
CA SER A 135 -12.52 -26.30 0.47
C SER A 135 -13.12 -25.39 -0.61
N ARG A 136 -13.76 -26.00 -1.61
CA ARG A 136 -14.49 -25.30 -2.66
C ARG A 136 -15.81 -24.77 -2.11
N CYS A 137 -16.20 -23.57 -2.51
CA CYS A 137 -17.48 -22.99 -2.12
C CYS A 137 -18.64 -23.82 -2.67
N PHE A 138 -19.60 -24.15 -1.81
CA PHE A 138 -20.76 -24.98 -2.13
C PHE A 138 -21.96 -24.16 -2.61
N GLU A 139 -21.74 -23.01 -3.27
CA GLU A 139 -22.82 -22.24 -3.88
C GLU A 139 -22.94 -22.54 -5.38
N SER A 140 -24.14 -22.99 -5.73
CA SER A 140 -24.57 -23.50 -7.02
C SER A 140 -24.32 -22.54 -8.18
N GLY A 141 -23.58 -22.99 -9.20
CA GLY A 141 -23.85 -22.58 -10.59
C GLY A 141 -22.76 -21.85 -11.35
N SER A 142 -21.51 -21.76 -10.88
CA SER A 142 -20.42 -21.21 -11.70
C SER A 142 -19.16 -22.05 -11.58
N ASN A 143 -18.46 -22.26 -12.69
CA ASN A 143 -17.12 -22.84 -12.75
C ASN A 143 -16.11 -21.88 -12.08
N THR A 144 -16.23 -21.66 -10.78
CA THR A 144 -15.33 -20.80 -10.01
C THR A 144 -14.06 -21.58 -9.67
N THR A 145 -12.96 -21.18 -10.31
CA THR A 145 -11.60 -21.64 -10.01
C THR A 145 -11.21 -21.26 -8.58
N ASP A 146 -10.40 -22.11 -7.93
CA ASP A 146 -9.88 -21.83 -6.59
C ASP A 146 -9.00 -20.57 -6.59
N CYS A 147 -8.99 -19.87 -5.44
CA CYS A 147 -8.26 -18.61 -5.33
C CYS A 147 -6.74 -18.79 -5.42
N GLU A 148 -6.19 -19.93 -5.01
CA GLU A 148 -4.76 -20.21 -5.19
C GLU A 148 -4.36 -20.21 -6.66
N SER A 149 -5.08 -20.95 -7.50
CA SER A 149 -4.82 -21.00 -8.95
C SER A 149 -5.03 -19.65 -9.61
N ARG A 150 -6.05 -18.89 -9.19
CA ARG A 150 -6.23 -17.51 -9.67
C ARG A 150 -5.10 -16.59 -9.27
N ILE A 151 -4.60 -16.66 -8.05
CA ILE A 151 -3.44 -15.87 -7.60
C ILE A 151 -2.25 -16.10 -8.53
N GLU A 152 -1.91 -17.37 -8.80
CA GLU A 152 -0.83 -17.72 -9.72
C GLU A 152 -1.08 -17.19 -11.14
N GLU A 153 -2.32 -17.28 -11.65
CA GLU A 153 -2.71 -16.72 -12.94
C GLU A 153 -2.60 -15.18 -12.96
N PHE A 154 -2.97 -14.49 -11.88
CA PHE A 154 -2.80 -13.05 -11.74
C PHE A 154 -1.32 -12.66 -11.80
N PHE A 155 -0.46 -13.36 -11.07
CA PHE A 155 0.98 -13.07 -11.07
C PHE A 155 1.68 -13.48 -12.37
N ASN A 156 1.16 -14.42 -13.16
CA ASN A 156 1.76 -14.79 -14.45
C ASN A 156 1.21 -13.97 -15.62
N ASN A 157 -0.11 -13.75 -15.67
CA ASN A 157 -0.79 -13.13 -16.81
C ASN A 157 -1.08 -11.64 -16.61
N LYS A 158 -1.21 -11.17 -15.36
CA LYS A 158 -1.51 -9.76 -15.02
C LYS A 158 -0.33 -9.04 -14.39
N LEU A 159 0.86 -9.64 -14.34
CA LEU A 159 2.08 -8.99 -13.82
C LEU A 159 2.38 -7.67 -14.53
N TYR A 160 2.04 -7.57 -15.82
CA TYR A 160 2.19 -6.33 -16.59
C TYR A 160 1.38 -5.16 -16.02
N ILE A 161 0.22 -5.43 -15.39
CA ILE A 161 -0.61 -4.40 -14.75
C ILE A 161 0.11 -3.88 -13.51
N ILE A 162 0.62 -4.78 -12.67
CA ILE A 162 1.40 -4.44 -11.48
C ILE A 162 2.66 -3.65 -11.88
N GLY A 163 3.31 -4.07 -12.98
CA GLY A 163 4.44 -3.36 -13.56
C GLY A 163 4.11 -1.94 -14.01
N TYR A 164 3.00 -1.73 -14.72
CA TYR A 164 2.57 -0.39 -15.15
C TYR A 164 2.27 0.51 -13.95
N VAL A 165 1.60 -0.03 -12.92
CA VAL A 165 1.32 0.71 -11.69
C VAL A 165 2.64 1.11 -11.02
N GLY A 166 3.60 0.19 -10.86
CA GLY A 166 4.91 0.50 -10.27
C GLY A 166 5.70 1.54 -11.06
N ILE A 167 5.70 1.47 -12.40
CA ILE A 167 6.33 2.48 -13.27
C ILE A 167 5.67 3.85 -13.08
N GLY A 168 4.34 3.89 -12.95
CA GLY A 168 3.60 5.12 -12.69
C GLY A 168 3.98 5.75 -11.35
N ILE A 169 4.05 4.95 -10.28
CA ILE A 169 4.43 5.43 -8.95
C ILE A 169 5.88 5.95 -8.97
N ALA A 170 6.82 5.19 -9.56
CA ALA A 170 8.21 5.60 -9.73
C ALA A 170 8.32 6.93 -10.51
N GLY A 171 7.53 7.11 -11.58
CA GLY A 171 7.47 8.35 -12.35
C GLY A 171 7.01 9.55 -11.51
N VAL A 172 5.96 9.37 -10.70
CA VAL A 172 5.48 10.42 -9.78
C VAL A 172 6.54 10.76 -8.74
N MET A 173 7.28 9.77 -8.20
CA MET A 173 8.38 10.03 -7.26
C MET A 173 9.51 10.82 -7.91
N ILE A 174 9.90 10.48 -9.13
CA ILE A 174 10.94 11.21 -9.88
C ILE A 174 10.53 12.67 -10.09
N ILE A 175 9.29 12.90 -10.49
CA ILE A 175 8.75 14.26 -10.62
C ILE A 175 8.82 15.01 -9.29
N GLY A 176 8.44 14.35 -8.18
CA GLY A 176 8.55 14.92 -6.84
C GLY A 176 10.00 15.27 -6.45
N MET A 177 10.97 14.43 -6.80
CA MET A 177 12.39 14.69 -6.56
C MET A 177 12.90 15.89 -7.36
N ILE A 178 12.52 16.01 -8.64
CA ILE A 178 12.90 17.15 -9.49
C ILE A 178 12.34 18.45 -8.92
N PHE A 179 11.05 18.49 -8.59
CA PHE A 179 10.43 19.68 -7.98
C PHE A 179 11.10 20.06 -6.66
N SER A 180 11.46 19.08 -5.84
CA SER A 180 12.17 19.32 -4.58
C SER A 180 13.53 19.97 -4.81
N MET A 181 14.31 19.49 -5.78
CA MET A 181 15.61 20.07 -6.11
C MET A 181 15.48 21.50 -6.64
N VAL A 182 14.52 21.75 -7.53
CA VAL A 182 14.25 23.09 -8.08
C VAL A 182 13.86 24.06 -6.97
N LEU A 183 12.93 23.67 -6.08
CA LEU A 183 12.52 24.48 -4.93
C LEU A 183 13.67 24.71 -3.95
N CYS A 184 14.49 23.69 -3.67
CA CYS A 184 15.69 23.83 -2.83
C CYS A 184 16.62 24.89 -3.40
N CYS A 185 16.89 24.82 -4.71
CA CYS A 185 17.76 25.76 -5.41
C CYS A 185 17.18 27.18 -5.42
N ALA A 186 15.87 27.33 -5.66
CA ALA A 186 15.21 28.64 -5.66
C ALA A 186 15.26 29.32 -4.28
N VAL A 187 15.01 28.55 -3.22
CA VAL A 187 15.07 29.07 -1.83
C VAL A 187 16.51 29.35 -1.41
N ARG A 188 17.50 28.54 -1.83
CA ARG A 188 18.92 28.83 -1.59
C ARG A 188 19.33 30.15 -2.26
N ASN A 189 18.97 30.30 -3.54
CA ASN A 189 19.18 31.53 -4.30
C ASN A 189 18.54 32.74 -3.64
N SER A 190 17.36 32.60 -3.03
CA SER A 190 16.71 33.72 -2.35
C SER A 190 17.39 34.11 -1.03
N ARG A 191 18.09 33.18 -0.36
CA ARG A 191 18.80 33.45 0.90
C ARG A 191 20.17 34.11 0.68
N GLU A 192 20.83 33.85 -0.44
CA GLU A 192 22.15 34.41 -0.76
C GLU A 192 22.11 35.87 -1.25
N VAL A 193 20.95 36.38 -1.68
CA VAL A 193 20.75 37.79 -2.05
C VAL A 193 20.32 38.71 -0.90
N ILE A 194 20.08 38.19 0.31
CA ILE A 194 19.64 38.94 1.50
C ILE A 194 20.79 39.02 2.50
#